data_AF-T1FI26-F1
#
_entry.id   AF-T1FI26-F1
#
_cell.length_a   1.000
_cell.length_b   1.000
_cell.length_c   1.000
_cell.angle_alpha   90.00
_cell.angle_beta   90.00
_cell.angle_gamma   90.00
#
_symmetry.space_group_name_H-M   'P 1'
#
loop_
_entity.id
_entity.type
_entity.pdbx_description
1 polymer ?
#
loop_
_entity_poly.entity_id
_entity_poly.type
_entity_poly.pdbx_seq_one_letter_code
_entity_poly.pdbx_strand_id
1 'polypeptide(L)'
;MASKRRSCKNKPDVFCYICGEYTLVHNRNQVTCFIKRAYHAYFGIKLGDQDKDWAPHMVCKACTVYLRQWTKGKKTCLKFGIPMVWREQRNHDTDCYFCSIDLTGINRKNRSSLEYPDLQSARRPVAHCDDIPVPVFHKLQDISDDESSSDEDQETEEEWPVVDDETPQLFSQQELNDLVRDLSLSKASAELHQEYLQFFSEVQDLVYCTDIAQLLHHLGVPQYKPKDWRLFIDSSKRSLKCVLLHNGNQFASVPLAHSTKLKEKYEAVKYVLEMIRYDQHKWVICVDLKMVNFLLGQQSGFTKYPCFLCMWDSRDTAHHYTKKDWPVREELVPCRASNVINSPLVDRDRILFPPLHIKLGLIKQFTKALDKEGGCFNYMCQTFPGVTIVNLKAGIFDGPQIRRLIRNPEFEKSMNKVEQEAWNAFVLVVKNFLGNNKARNYAELVNNMNLGSMSDEQGERFHQEMKEMETRYQGRWNAVMMADYCWTLKRDIPDAEHSRVSNKRKFQP
;
A
#
# COMPACT_ATOMS: atom_id res chain seq x y z
N MET A 1 13.07 -35.90 48.41
CA MET A 1 11.81 -35.49 47.74
C MET A 1 12.06 -34.15 47.07
N ALA A 2 12.25 -34.15 45.75
CA ALA A 2 12.47 -32.92 44.99
C ALA A 2 11.21 -32.05 45.03
N SER A 3 11.34 -30.83 45.54
CA SER A 3 10.28 -29.83 45.59
C SER A 3 9.70 -29.63 44.18
N LYS A 4 8.43 -29.99 43.97
CA LYS A 4 7.68 -29.58 42.77
C LYS A 4 7.80 -28.06 42.68
N ARG A 5 8.57 -27.53 41.71
CA ARG A 5 8.60 -26.10 41.40
C ARG A 5 7.14 -25.64 41.24
N ARG A 6 6.64 -24.85 42.18
CA ARG A 6 5.28 -24.30 42.12
C ARG A 6 5.25 -23.39 40.91
N SER A 7 4.49 -23.73 39.88
CA SER A 7 4.30 -22.87 38.70
C SER A 7 3.37 -21.72 39.05
N CYS A 8 3.64 -20.52 38.53
CA CYS A 8 2.75 -19.37 38.67
C CYS A 8 1.35 -19.65 38.11
N LYS A 9 0.31 -19.03 38.70
CA LYS A 9 -1.08 -19.12 38.22
C LYS A 9 -1.21 -18.67 36.77
N ASN A 10 -0.51 -17.61 36.39
CA ASN A 10 -0.45 -17.07 35.03
C ASN A 10 0.99 -17.14 34.50
N LYS A 11 1.15 -17.33 33.18
CA LYS A 11 2.47 -17.25 32.51
C LYS A 11 2.95 -15.79 32.46
N PRO A 12 4.25 -15.48 32.71
CA PRO A 12 4.76 -14.11 32.64
C PRO A 12 4.43 -13.37 31.33
N ASP A 13 4.56 -14.06 30.19
CA ASP A 13 4.34 -13.51 28.84
C ASP A 13 2.89 -13.12 28.50
N VAL A 14 1.94 -13.33 29.43
CA VAL A 14 0.60 -12.73 29.28
C VAL A 14 0.59 -11.26 29.68
N PHE A 15 1.60 -10.77 30.38
CA PHE A 15 1.76 -9.38 30.79
C PHE A 15 2.81 -8.67 29.94
N CYS A 16 2.65 -7.36 29.80
CA CYS A 16 3.62 -6.50 29.11
C CYS A 16 4.82 -6.21 30.01
N TYR A 17 6.05 -6.45 29.53
CA TYR A 17 7.27 -6.10 30.26
C TYR A 17 7.32 -4.61 30.63
N ILE A 18 6.94 -3.71 29.72
CA ILE A 18 7.10 -2.25 29.90
C ILE A 18 6.04 -1.65 30.84
N CYS A 19 4.78 -2.07 30.73
CA CYS A 19 3.66 -1.45 31.47
C CYS A 19 3.00 -2.36 32.52
N GLY A 20 3.37 -3.63 32.60
CA GLY A 20 2.78 -4.62 33.52
C GLY A 20 1.37 -5.09 33.16
N GLU A 21 0.69 -4.45 32.21
CA GLU A 21 -0.71 -4.77 31.91
C GLU A 21 -0.89 -6.13 31.21
N TYR A 22 -2.02 -6.78 31.48
CA TYR A 22 -2.45 -7.99 30.78
C TYR A 22 -2.65 -7.75 29.28
N THR A 23 -2.20 -8.68 28.45
CA THR A 23 -2.26 -8.57 26.98
C THR A 23 -2.93 -9.77 26.34
N LEU A 24 -3.82 -9.53 25.37
CA LEU A 24 -4.37 -10.57 24.50
C LEU A 24 -3.31 -11.05 23.51
N VAL A 25 -3.38 -12.31 23.08
CA VAL A 25 -2.38 -12.94 22.19
C VAL A 25 -2.06 -12.09 20.96
N HIS A 26 -3.08 -11.58 20.25
CA HIS A 26 -2.90 -10.74 19.06
C HIS A 26 -2.34 -9.33 19.36
N ASN A 27 -2.20 -8.92 20.62
CA ASN A 27 -1.66 -7.63 21.06
C ASN A 27 -0.28 -7.75 21.72
N ARG A 28 0.32 -8.95 21.72
CA ARG A 28 1.67 -9.22 22.21
C ARG A 28 2.67 -9.08 21.07
N ASN A 29 3.77 -8.40 21.33
CA ASN A 29 4.92 -8.28 20.44
C ASN A 29 6.15 -8.85 21.15
N GLN A 30 7.02 -9.51 20.39
CA GLN A 30 8.35 -9.92 20.87
C GLN A 30 9.24 -8.71 21.14
N VAL A 31 10.17 -8.83 22.09
CA VAL A 31 11.18 -7.79 22.34
C VAL A 31 12.22 -7.81 21.23
N THR A 32 12.09 -6.87 20.29
CA THR A 32 13.01 -6.68 19.15
C THR A 32 14.19 -5.76 19.52
N CYS A 33 15.28 -5.78 18.72
CA CYS A 33 16.39 -4.83 18.89
C CYS A 33 15.93 -3.37 18.85
N PHE A 34 14.92 -3.06 18.03
CA PHE A 34 14.29 -1.73 18.04
C PHE A 34 13.68 -1.40 19.41
N ILE A 35 12.94 -2.33 20.02
CA ILE A 35 12.33 -2.09 21.34
C ILE A 35 13.42 -1.89 22.39
N LYS A 36 14.49 -2.70 22.38
CA LYS A 36 15.63 -2.53 23.29
C LYS A 36 16.27 -1.13 23.16
N ARG A 37 16.57 -0.69 21.93
CA ARG A 37 17.15 0.64 21.65
C ARG A 37 16.21 1.79 22.00
N ALA A 38 14.93 1.68 21.63
CA ALA A 38 13.94 2.72 21.91
C ALA A 38 13.61 2.79 23.40
N TYR A 39 13.58 1.66 24.11
CA TYR A 39 13.43 1.59 25.56
C TYR A 39 14.60 2.27 26.27
N HIS A 40 15.84 1.95 25.87
CA HIS A 40 17.04 2.61 26.39
C HIS A 40 17.03 4.12 26.13
N ALA A 41 16.70 4.55 24.92
CA ALA A 41 16.62 5.96 24.58
C ALA A 41 15.51 6.71 25.35
N TYR A 42 14.38 6.05 25.64
CA TYR A 42 13.26 6.66 26.36
C TYR A 42 13.50 6.70 27.88
N PHE A 43 13.90 5.58 28.48
CA PHE A 43 13.99 5.45 29.94
C PHE A 43 15.40 5.68 30.49
N GLY A 44 16.42 5.76 29.64
CA GLY A 44 17.83 5.87 30.05
C GLY A 44 18.39 4.60 30.69
N ILE A 45 17.67 3.48 30.62
CA ILE A 45 18.06 2.19 31.21
C ILE A 45 17.94 1.06 30.17
N LYS A 46 18.86 0.10 30.22
CA LYS A 46 18.81 -1.08 29.33
C LYS A 46 17.63 -1.97 29.72
N LEU A 47 17.03 -2.60 28.72
CA LEU A 47 15.94 -3.57 28.92
C LEU A 47 16.57 -4.88 29.42
N GLY A 48 16.46 -5.14 30.72
CA GLY A 48 17.12 -6.25 31.42
C GLY A 48 16.26 -7.51 31.56
N ASP A 49 16.84 -8.52 32.21
CA ASP A 49 16.19 -9.77 32.64
C ASP A 49 15.50 -10.58 31.54
N GLN A 50 15.89 -10.40 30.27
CA GLN A 50 15.32 -11.13 29.12
C GLN A 50 15.85 -12.56 28.98
N ASP A 51 16.80 -12.95 29.83
CA ASP A 51 17.31 -14.30 30.02
C ASP A 51 16.67 -15.00 31.23
N LYS A 52 15.81 -14.30 31.99
CA LYS A 52 15.22 -14.79 33.24
C LYS A 52 13.79 -15.27 33.04
N ASP A 53 13.53 -16.53 33.39
CA ASP A 53 12.20 -17.15 33.25
C ASP A 53 11.10 -16.52 34.12
N TRP A 54 11.48 -15.80 35.18
CA TRP A 54 10.58 -15.07 36.06
C TRP A 54 10.14 -13.70 35.52
N ALA A 55 10.76 -13.18 34.46
CA ALA A 55 10.38 -11.90 33.85
C ALA A 55 9.49 -12.10 32.61
N PRO A 56 8.65 -11.12 32.23
CA PRO A 56 7.95 -11.16 30.94
C PRO A 56 8.90 -10.91 29.76
N HIS A 57 8.73 -11.66 28.67
CA HIS A 57 9.51 -11.50 27.42
C HIS A 57 8.69 -10.84 26.29
N MET A 58 7.47 -10.41 26.61
CA MET A 58 6.53 -9.82 25.65
C MET A 58 6.21 -8.38 25.99
N VAL A 59 6.01 -7.56 24.96
CA VAL A 59 5.62 -6.15 25.09
C VAL A 59 4.29 -5.92 24.37
N CYS A 60 3.40 -5.10 24.93
CA CYS A 60 2.13 -4.83 24.29
C CYS A 60 2.28 -3.95 23.04
N LYS A 61 1.36 -4.11 22.08
CA LYS A 61 1.30 -3.26 20.87
C LYS A 61 1.23 -1.77 21.21
N ALA A 62 0.53 -1.39 22.28
CA ALA A 62 0.41 0.00 22.70
C ALA A 62 1.78 0.60 23.06
N CYS A 63 2.55 -0.02 23.98
CA CYS A 63 3.88 0.45 24.36
C CYS A 63 4.83 0.50 23.15
N THR A 64 4.76 -0.50 22.27
CA THR A 64 5.56 -0.54 21.04
C THR A 64 5.24 0.63 20.11
N VAL A 65 3.94 0.94 19.94
CA VAL A 65 3.47 2.06 19.12
C VAL A 65 3.89 3.40 19.71
N TYR A 66 3.77 3.59 21.03
CA TYR A 66 4.18 4.83 21.70
C TYR A 66 5.68 5.09 21.54
N LEU A 67 6.54 4.10 21.83
CA LEU A 67 8.00 4.24 21.62
C LEU A 67 8.33 4.55 20.15
N ARG A 68 7.63 3.93 19.20
CA ARG A 68 7.82 4.16 17.76
C ARG A 68 7.33 5.53 17.28
N GLN A 69 6.29 6.08 17.90
CA GLN A 69 5.82 7.42 17.55
C GLN A 69 6.73 8.50 18.16
N TRP A 70 7.20 8.26 19.39
CA TRP A 70 8.16 9.14 20.07
C TRP A 70 9.48 9.26 19.31
N THR A 71 10.06 8.14 18.85
CA THR A 71 11.27 8.13 17.99
C THR A 71 11.09 8.82 16.62
N LYS A 72 9.86 9.13 16.21
CA LYS A 72 9.54 9.89 14.99
C LYS A 72 9.24 11.37 15.25
N GLY A 73 9.50 11.86 16.47
CA GLY A 73 9.24 13.25 16.86
C GLY A 73 7.76 13.62 16.97
N LYS A 74 6.85 12.64 17.10
CA LYS A 74 5.43 12.93 17.34
C LYS A 74 5.19 13.33 18.79
N LYS A 75 4.19 14.19 19.06
CA LYS A 75 3.78 14.65 20.40
C LYS A 75 3.19 13.56 21.33
N THR A 76 3.26 12.30 20.93
CA THR A 76 2.70 11.15 21.67
C THR A 76 3.80 10.49 22.51
N CYS A 77 3.58 10.37 23.81
CA CYS A 77 4.50 9.75 24.77
C CYS A 77 3.83 8.59 25.52
N LEU A 78 4.63 7.79 26.24
CA LEU A 78 4.09 6.86 27.22
C LEU A 78 3.43 7.65 28.36
N LYS A 79 2.51 7.02 29.09
CA LYS A 79 1.84 7.66 30.23
C LYS A 79 2.74 7.76 31.48
N PHE A 80 3.94 7.21 31.41
CA PHE A 80 4.86 7.04 32.53
C PHE A 80 6.31 7.23 32.07
N GLY A 81 7.12 7.80 32.96
CA GLY A 81 8.54 8.04 32.72
C GLY A 81 9.44 7.02 33.42
N ILE A 82 8.90 6.23 34.36
CA ILE A 82 9.57 5.04 34.89
C ILE A 82 8.73 3.83 34.50
N PRO A 83 9.31 2.82 33.82
CA PRO A 83 8.57 1.63 33.38
C PRO A 83 8.30 0.69 34.56
N MET A 84 7.62 -0.41 34.29
CA MET A 84 7.49 -1.50 35.27
C MET A 84 8.89 -2.02 35.65
N VAL A 85 9.13 -2.23 36.95
CA VAL A 85 10.39 -2.82 37.43
C VAL A 85 10.12 -4.22 37.95
N TRP A 86 10.79 -5.20 37.37
CA TRP A 86 10.68 -6.61 37.72
C TRP A 86 11.87 -7.06 38.58
N ARG A 87 11.61 -7.93 39.54
CA ARG A 87 12.60 -8.64 40.36
C ARG A 87 12.09 -10.06 40.62
N GLU A 88 13.00 -10.97 40.92
CA GLU A 88 12.63 -12.35 41.25
C GLU A 88 11.68 -12.43 42.45
N GLN A 89 10.57 -13.16 42.31
CA GLN A 89 9.59 -13.36 43.38
C GLN A 89 10.18 -14.11 44.57
N ARG A 90 9.88 -13.65 45.79
CA ARG A 90 10.28 -14.40 47.00
C ARG A 90 9.41 -15.62 47.27
N ASN A 91 8.13 -15.56 46.89
CA ASN A 91 7.17 -16.64 47.06
C ASN A 91 5.93 -16.42 46.16
N HIS A 92 5.10 -17.45 45.99
CA HIS A 92 3.91 -17.40 45.12
C HIS A 92 2.63 -16.88 45.79
N ASP A 93 2.66 -16.63 47.10
CA ASP A 93 1.48 -16.34 47.91
C ASP A 93 1.31 -14.83 48.18
N THR A 94 2.39 -14.13 48.52
CA THR A 94 2.40 -12.71 48.89
C THR A 94 3.25 -11.83 47.97
N ASP A 95 4.22 -12.38 47.25
CA ASP A 95 5.18 -11.61 46.45
C ASP A 95 5.36 -12.19 45.03
N CYS A 96 4.24 -12.53 44.37
CA CYS A 96 4.25 -12.96 42.97
C CYS A 96 3.14 -12.28 42.17
N TYR A 97 3.54 -11.32 41.33
CA TYR A 97 2.63 -10.55 40.48
C TYR A 97 1.72 -11.43 39.61
N PHE A 98 2.27 -12.52 39.07
CA PHE A 98 1.54 -13.42 38.19
C PHE A 98 0.51 -14.29 38.92
N CYS A 99 0.69 -14.53 40.22
CA CYS A 99 -0.28 -15.26 41.05
C CYS A 99 -1.37 -14.35 41.61
N SER A 100 -1.02 -13.11 41.94
CA SER A 100 -1.93 -12.14 42.57
C SER A 100 -3.05 -11.64 41.66
N ILE A 101 -2.90 -11.77 40.33
CA ILE A 101 -3.91 -11.30 39.36
C ILE A 101 -4.83 -12.45 38.94
N ASP A 102 -6.13 -12.26 39.09
CA ASP A 102 -7.12 -13.20 38.56
C ASP A 102 -7.54 -12.83 37.14
N LEU A 103 -7.19 -13.70 36.19
CA LEU A 103 -7.51 -13.54 34.77
C LEU A 103 -8.75 -14.35 34.33
N THR A 104 -9.41 -15.05 35.27
CA THR A 104 -10.60 -15.84 34.93
C THR A 104 -11.74 -14.94 34.46
N GLY A 105 -12.35 -15.29 33.31
CA GLY A 105 -13.49 -14.53 32.75
C GLY A 105 -13.17 -13.16 32.12
N ILE A 106 -11.89 -12.78 31.99
CA ILE A 106 -11.49 -11.52 31.35
C ILE A 106 -11.66 -11.60 29.82
N ASN A 107 -12.34 -10.60 29.27
CA ASN A 107 -12.57 -10.39 27.84
C ASN A 107 -12.27 -8.91 27.46
N ARG A 108 -12.46 -8.57 26.19
CA ARG A 108 -12.13 -7.23 25.66
C ARG A 108 -12.90 -6.09 26.34
N LYS A 109 -14.10 -6.34 26.87
CA LYS A 109 -14.99 -5.31 27.45
C LYS A 109 -14.75 -5.04 28.93
N ASN A 110 -14.26 -6.03 29.69
CA ASN A 110 -14.02 -5.91 31.15
C ASN A 110 -12.53 -5.80 31.53
N ARG A 111 -11.59 -5.78 30.56
CA ARG A 111 -10.15 -5.65 30.86
C ARG A 111 -9.79 -4.40 31.68
N SER A 112 -10.53 -3.31 31.53
CA SER A 112 -10.26 -2.06 32.27
C SER A 112 -10.58 -2.16 33.77
N SER A 113 -11.32 -3.18 34.22
CA SER A 113 -11.60 -3.42 35.64
C SER A 113 -10.55 -4.30 36.32
N LEU A 114 -9.47 -4.69 35.61
CA LEU A 114 -8.35 -5.40 36.23
C LEU A 114 -7.55 -4.45 37.11
N GLU A 115 -7.43 -4.81 38.39
CA GLU A 115 -6.55 -4.15 39.33
C GLU A 115 -5.18 -4.83 39.33
N TYR A 116 -4.13 -4.01 39.27
CA TYR A 116 -2.74 -4.47 39.24
C TYR A 116 -2.07 -4.11 40.56
N PRO A 117 -1.54 -5.10 41.32
CA PRO A 117 -0.89 -4.85 42.60
C PRO A 117 0.47 -4.16 42.42
N ASP A 118 0.90 -3.42 43.43
CA ASP A 118 2.30 -2.96 43.56
C ASP A 118 3.02 -3.88 44.55
N LEU A 119 4.03 -4.63 44.08
CA LEU A 119 4.74 -5.63 44.87
C LEU A 119 6.24 -5.33 44.89
N GLN A 120 6.96 -5.89 45.86
CA GLN A 120 8.41 -5.72 45.92
C GLN A 120 9.11 -6.37 44.71
N SER A 121 8.58 -7.51 44.24
CA SER A 121 8.98 -8.20 43.01
C SER A 121 8.51 -7.52 41.71
N ALA A 122 7.49 -6.67 41.76
CA ALA A 122 6.92 -6.02 40.57
C ALA A 122 6.38 -4.63 40.91
N ARG A 123 7.24 -3.62 40.74
CA ARG A 123 6.91 -2.22 41.04
C ARG A 123 6.26 -1.54 39.84
N ARG A 124 5.11 -0.91 40.06
CA ARG A 124 4.28 -0.32 39.00
C ARG A 124 4.95 0.88 38.32
N PRO A 125 4.60 1.18 37.04
CA PRO A 125 5.16 2.31 36.33
C PRO A 125 4.80 3.62 37.02
N VAL A 126 5.73 4.58 37.05
CA VAL A 126 5.52 5.91 37.65
C VAL A 126 5.21 6.93 36.56
N ALA A 127 4.06 7.60 36.70
CA ALA A 127 3.59 8.61 35.76
C ALA A 127 4.61 9.74 35.59
N HIS A 128 4.57 10.42 34.45
CA HIS A 128 5.35 11.64 34.25
C HIS A 128 4.92 12.73 35.25
N CYS A 129 5.88 13.46 35.80
CA CYS A 129 5.70 14.63 36.66
C CYS A 129 6.84 15.63 36.39
N ASP A 130 6.90 16.74 37.12
CA ASP A 130 7.94 17.76 36.94
C ASP A 130 9.36 17.20 37.15
N ASP A 131 9.51 16.23 38.06
CA ASP A 131 10.78 15.52 38.32
C ASP A 131 11.07 14.40 37.29
N ILE A 132 10.06 13.96 36.53
CA ILE A 132 10.16 12.88 35.53
C ILE A 132 9.51 13.36 34.22
N PRO A 133 10.14 14.32 33.51
CA PRO A 133 9.59 14.89 32.29
C PRO A 133 9.56 13.86 31.16
N VAL A 134 8.81 14.17 30.09
CA VAL A 134 8.84 13.36 28.86
C VAL A 134 10.20 13.57 28.17
N PRO A 135 10.97 12.49 27.93
CA PRO A 135 12.27 12.60 27.27
C PRO A 135 12.15 13.21 25.87
N VAL A 136 13.12 14.01 25.47
CA VAL A 136 13.23 14.50 24.08
C VAL A 136 14.02 13.49 23.26
N PHE A 137 13.47 13.06 22.13
CA PHE A 137 14.17 12.13 21.25
C PHE A 137 15.29 12.85 20.47
N HIS A 138 16.51 12.34 20.58
CA HIS A 138 17.68 12.88 19.86
C HIS A 138 18.17 11.91 18.78
N LYS A 139 18.51 10.66 19.17
CA LYS A 139 18.93 9.58 18.26
C LYS A 139 18.84 8.23 18.96
N LEU A 140 18.70 7.15 18.20
CA LEU A 140 18.84 5.79 18.72
C LEU A 140 20.33 5.43 18.74
N GLN A 141 20.93 5.37 19.92
CA GLN A 141 22.29 4.85 20.08
C GLN A 141 22.38 3.41 19.57
N ASP A 142 23.51 3.06 18.96
CA ASP A 142 23.87 1.67 18.73
C ASP A 142 24.32 1.10 20.07
N ILE A 143 23.60 0.10 20.55
CA ILE A 143 23.98 -0.61 21.76
C ILE A 143 24.99 -1.64 21.26
N SER A 144 26.28 -1.37 21.47
CA SER A 144 27.29 -2.42 21.38
C SER A 144 26.95 -3.45 22.47
N ASP A 145 26.62 -4.65 22.04
CA ASP A 145 26.56 -5.81 22.93
C ASP A 145 28.02 -6.24 23.15
N ASP A 146 28.57 -6.00 24.35
CA ASP A 146 29.72 -6.77 24.83
C ASP A 146 29.71 -6.82 26.38
N GLU A 147 29.11 -7.90 26.88
CA GLU A 147 29.81 -8.79 27.82
C GLU A 147 30.20 -10.00 26.94
N SER A 148 31.47 -10.17 26.56
CA SER A 148 32.54 -10.63 27.43
C SER A 148 33.88 -9.92 27.20
N SER A 149 34.40 -9.32 28.28
CA SER A 149 35.79 -8.97 28.62
C SER A 149 36.80 -8.62 27.50
N SER A 150 37.30 -7.37 27.54
CA SER A 150 38.70 -6.87 27.38
C SER A 150 39.57 -7.50 26.27
N ASP A 151 40.22 -6.80 25.32
CA ASP A 151 40.83 -5.46 25.31
C ASP A 151 41.07 -4.95 23.86
N GLU A 152 41.01 -3.62 23.71
CA GLU A 152 41.78 -2.70 22.82
C GLU A 152 41.94 -2.94 21.30
N ASP A 153 41.22 -2.08 20.54
CA ASP A 153 41.66 -1.20 19.43
C ASP A 153 42.86 -1.58 18.54
N GLN A 154 42.62 -1.58 17.22
CA GLN A 154 43.22 -0.58 16.32
C GLN A 154 42.53 -0.55 14.95
N GLU A 155 41.94 0.61 14.62
CA GLU A 155 41.61 1.02 13.27
C GLU A 155 42.89 1.09 12.42
N THR A 156 42.89 0.42 11.27
CA THR A 156 43.72 0.81 10.13
C THR A 156 42.85 0.83 8.89
N GLU A 157 42.83 1.99 8.24
CA GLU A 157 42.27 2.21 6.91
C GLU A 157 42.99 1.31 5.91
N GLU A 158 42.28 0.35 5.32
CA GLU A 158 42.74 -0.28 4.09
C GLU A 158 41.65 -0.23 3.02
N GLU A 159 41.99 0.50 1.97
CA GLU A 159 41.32 0.58 0.69
C GLU A 159 41.38 -0.81 0.00
N TRP A 160 40.22 -1.41 -0.28
CA TRP A 160 40.17 -2.68 -1.03
C TRP A 160 39.20 -2.59 -2.22
N PRO A 161 39.53 -3.29 -3.33
CA PRO A 161 39.16 -2.92 -4.67
C PRO A 161 37.82 -3.49 -5.10
N VAL A 162 37.22 -2.83 -6.10
CA VAL A 162 36.06 -3.30 -6.85
C VAL A 162 36.43 -4.60 -7.57
N VAL A 163 35.76 -5.70 -7.23
CA VAL A 163 35.70 -6.91 -8.06
C VAL A 163 34.23 -7.30 -8.20
N ASP A 164 33.77 -7.32 -9.45
CA ASP A 164 32.49 -7.85 -9.91
C ASP A 164 32.30 -9.32 -9.47
N ASP A 165 31.09 -9.69 -9.04
CA ASP A 165 30.57 -11.02 -9.31
C ASP A 165 29.03 -10.99 -9.47
N GLU A 166 28.57 -11.19 -10.70
CA GLU A 166 27.17 -11.26 -11.12
C GLU A 166 26.56 -12.64 -10.79
N THR A 167 26.39 -12.97 -9.50
CA THR A 167 25.50 -14.07 -9.11
C THR A 167 24.60 -13.70 -7.92
N PRO A 168 23.28 -13.98 -7.98
CA PRO A 168 22.39 -13.73 -6.84
C PRO A 168 22.81 -14.60 -5.64
N GLN A 169 23.29 -13.97 -4.56
CA GLN A 169 23.56 -14.68 -3.31
C GLN A 169 22.25 -15.20 -2.70
N LEU A 170 22.17 -16.53 -2.52
CA LEU A 170 21.14 -17.16 -1.70
C LEU A 170 21.30 -16.71 -0.25
N PHE A 171 20.19 -16.40 0.41
CA PHE A 171 20.17 -16.06 1.83
C PHE A 171 20.80 -17.15 2.70
N SER A 172 21.48 -16.73 3.76
CA SER A 172 21.91 -17.60 4.84
C SER A 172 20.69 -18.23 5.55
N GLN A 173 20.90 -19.39 6.18
CA GLN A 173 19.86 -20.06 6.97
C GLN A 173 19.27 -19.16 8.08
N GLN A 174 20.04 -18.16 8.51
CA GLN A 174 19.64 -17.19 9.54
C GLN A 174 18.67 -16.14 9.00
N GLU A 175 18.89 -15.63 7.79
CA GLU A 175 17.98 -14.69 7.12
C GLU A 175 16.66 -15.37 6.73
N LEU A 176 16.70 -16.66 6.34
CA LEU A 176 15.51 -17.46 6.10
C LEU A 176 14.67 -17.64 7.37
N ASN A 177 15.32 -17.88 8.51
CA ASN A 177 14.65 -18.02 9.81
C ASN A 177 14.05 -16.68 10.30
N ASP A 178 14.71 -15.56 9.99
CA ASP A 178 14.19 -14.22 10.30
C ASP A 178 12.94 -13.90 9.46
N LEU A 179 12.92 -14.29 8.18
CA LEU A 179 11.75 -14.15 7.30
C LEU A 179 10.55 -15.00 7.75
N VAL A 180 10.81 -16.25 8.12
CA VAL A 180 9.82 -17.18 8.70
C VAL A 180 9.19 -16.60 9.96
N ARG A 181 10.02 -15.99 10.82
CA ARG A 181 9.61 -15.39 12.10
C ARG A 181 8.84 -14.08 11.91
N ASP A 182 9.23 -13.24 10.96
CA ASP A 182 8.62 -11.92 10.73
C ASP A 182 7.28 -12.01 9.96
N LEU A 183 7.13 -13.00 9.07
CA LEU A 183 5.93 -13.19 8.25
C LEU A 183 4.98 -14.29 8.79
N SER A 184 5.36 -15.00 9.86
CA SER A 184 4.59 -16.13 10.41
C SER A 184 4.31 -17.23 9.38
N LEU A 185 5.33 -17.59 8.58
CA LEU A 185 5.23 -18.55 7.47
C LEU A 185 5.62 -19.97 7.93
N SER A 186 5.10 -21.01 7.28
CA SER A 186 5.66 -22.37 7.43
C SER A 186 7.00 -22.47 6.68
N LYS A 187 7.87 -23.42 7.05
CA LYS A 187 9.17 -23.64 6.37
C LYS A 187 9.02 -23.80 4.84
N ALA A 188 8.03 -24.58 4.40
CA ALA A 188 7.68 -24.73 2.99
C ALA A 188 7.18 -23.42 2.32
N SER A 189 6.54 -22.53 3.09
CA SER A 189 6.10 -21.22 2.58
C SER A 189 7.25 -20.22 2.44
N ALA A 190 8.31 -20.35 3.25
CA ALA A 190 9.51 -19.52 3.15
C ALA A 190 10.42 -19.96 1.99
N GLU A 191 10.55 -21.28 1.76
CA GLU A 191 11.26 -21.82 0.60
C GLU A 191 10.58 -21.38 -0.72
N LEU A 192 9.24 -21.42 -0.78
CA LEU A 192 8.49 -20.94 -1.96
C LEU A 192 8.52 -19.41 -2.12
N HIS A 193 8.62 -18.65 -1.02
CA HIS A 193 8.81 -17.20 -1.07
C HIS A 193 10.20 -16.83 -1.64
N GLN A 194 11.22 -17.60 -1.28
CA GLN A 194 12.58 -17.47 -1.83
C GLN A 194 12.61 -17.72 -3.35
N GLU A 195 11.84 -18.68 -3.86
CA GLU A 195 11.71 -18.92 -5.31
C GLU A 195 11.16 -17.70 -6.07
N TYR A 196 10.28 -16.90 -5.45
CA TYR A 196 9.77 -15.69 -6.11
C TYR A 196 10.73 -14.51 -6.00
N LEU A 197 11.57 -14.49 -4.97
CA LEU A 197 12.50 -13.40 -4.73
C LEU A 197 13.57 -13.27 -5.83
N GLN A 198 14.01 -14.39 -6.39
CA GLN A 198 15.01 -14.41 -7.48
C GLN A 198 14.58 -13.61 -8.71
N PHE A 199 13.26 -13.40 -8.91
CA PHE A 199 12.73 -12.63 -10.03
C PHE A 199 12.70 -11.13 -9.79
N PHE A 200 13.08 -10.64 -8.61
CA PHE A 200 13.04 -9.23 -8.26
C PHE A 200 14.41 -8.71 -7.82
N SER A 201 14.77 -7.52 -8.31
CA SER A 201 15.98 -6.81 -7.89
C SER A 201 15.64 -5.39 -7.47
N GLU A 202 16.48 -4.83 -6.59
CA GLU A 202 16.33 -3.47 -6.07
C GLU A 202 17.54 -2.63 -6.47
N VAL A 203 17.31 -1.62 -7.31
CA VAL A 203 18.37 -0.72 -7.81
C VAL A 203 17.87 0.72 -7.75
N GLN A 204 18.63 1.59 -7.09
CA GLN A 204 18.36 3.03 -6.99
C GLN A 204 16.89 3.35 -6.65
N ASP A 205 16.39 2.74 -5.57
CA ASP A 205 15.02 2.93 -5.05
C ASP A 205 13.88 2.41 -5.94
N LEU A 206 14.19 1.59 -6.95
CA LEU A 206 13.23 0.86 -7.75
C LEU A 206 13.37 -0.64 -7.49
N VAL A 207 12.28 -1.28 -7.12
CA VAL A 207 12.17 -2.74 -7.15
C VAL A 207 11.52 -3.11 -8.47
N TYR A 208 12.14 -4.00 -9.24
CA TYR A 208 11.64 -4.40 -10.56
C TYR A 208 11.85 -5.89 -10.81
N CYS A 209 11.05 -6.44 -11.72
CA CYS A 209 11.13 -7.82 -12.15
C CYS A 209 12.24 -8.00 -13.20
N THR A 210 13.16 -8.92 -12.97
CA THR A 210 14.31 -9.20 -13.84
C THR A 210 13.99 -10.19 -14.94
N ASP A 211 13.10 -11.16 -14.66
CA ASP A 211 12.64 -12.15 -15.65
C ASP A 211 11.12 -12.35 -15.59
N ILE A 212 10.44 -11.65 -16.49
CA ILE A 212 8.98 -11.64 -16.58
C ILE A 212 8.45 -12.97 -17.13
N ALA A 213 9.15 -13.58 -18.08
CA ALA A 213 8.69 -14.82 -18.71
C ALA A 213 8.72 -15.98 -17.71
N GLN A 214 9.83 -16.11 -16.97
CA GLN A 214 9.96 -17.13 -15.93
C GLN A 214 9.04 -16.87 -14.75
N LEU A 215 8.87 -15.61 -14.31
CA LEU A 215 7.92 -15.27 -13.26
C LEU A 215 6.49 -15.70 -13.62
N LEU A 216 6.04 -15.37 -14.84
CA LEU A 216 4.71 -15.73 -15.32
C LEU A 216 4.54 -17.26 -15.42
N HIS A 217 5.56 -17.98 -15.88
CA HIS A 217 5.55 -19.44 -15.88
C HIS A 217 5.36 -20.02 -14.47
N HIS A 218 6.10 -19.49 -13.47
CA HIS A 218 5.95 -19.90 -12.07
C HIS A 218 4.59 -19.53 -11.46
N LEU A 219 3.91 -18.54 -12.01
CA LEU A 219 2.54 -18.15 -11.65
C LEU A 219 1.47 -18.95 -12.40
N GLY A 220 1.85 -19.96 -13.21
CA GLY A 220 0.94 -20.86 -13.90
C GLY A 220 0.55 -20.42 -15.31
N VAL A 221 1.28 -19.49 -15.93
CA VAL A 221 1.09 -19.11 -17.34
C VAL A 221 1.89 -20.07 -18.22
N PRO A 222 1.27 -20.92 -19.05
CA PRO A 222 1.98 -21.97 -19.79
C PRO A 222 2.97 -21.43 -20.82
N GLN A 223 2.61 -20.30 -21.46
CA GLN A 223 3.46 -19.65 -22.46
C GLN A 223 3.26 -18.13 -22.38
N TYR A 224 4.36 -17.41 -22.17
CA TYR A 224 4.34 -15.96 -22.21
C TYR A 224 4.27 -15.45 -23.66
N LYS A 225 3.23 -14.68 -23.97
CA LYS A 225 3.05 -13.98 -25.23
C LYS A 225 2.76 -12.50 -24.95
N PRO A 226 3.63 -11.54 -25.33
CA PRO A 226 3.43 -10.14 -25.00
C PRO A 226 2.06 -9.57 -25.41
N LYS A 227 1.51 -10.02 -26.56
CA LYS A 227 0.21 -9.56 -27.08
C LYS A 227 -1.00 -9.89 -26.18
N ASP A 228 -0.86 -10.87 -25.30
CA ASP A 228 -1.93 -11.29 -24.39
C ASP A 228 -1.98 -10.42 -23.12
N TRP A 229 -1.03 -9.50 -22.98
CA TRP A 229 -0.86 -8.65 -21.80
C TRP A 229 -0.88 -7.17 -22.17
N ARG A 230 -1.24 -6.35 -21.17
CA ARG A 230 -1.14 -4.90 -21.21
C ARG A 230 -0.42 -4.40 -19.96
N LEU A 231 0.34 -3.33 -20.11
CA LEU A 231 1.04 -2.68 -19.02
C LEU A 231 0.14 -1.60 -18.42
N PHE A 232 -0.04 -1.62 -17.11
CA PHE A 232 -0.69 -0.57 -16.36
C PHE A 232 0.35 0.16 -15.52
N ILE A 233 0.45 1.48 -15.72
CA ILE A 233 1.34 2.33 -14.93
C ILE A 233 0.47 3.28 -14.12
N ASP A 234 0.54 3.11 -12.81
CA ASP A 234 -0.10 4.02 -11.87
C ASP A 234 0.99 4.85 -11.19
N SER A 235 0.80 6.16 -11.20
CA SER A 235 1.72 7.06 -10.53
C SER A 235 0.95 8.02 -9.63
N SER A 236 1.53 8.23 -8.46
CA SER A 236 1.06 9.18 -7.49
C SER A 236 2.23 10.00 -6.97
N LYS A 237 1.93 11.05 -6.21
CA LYS A 237 2.94 11.83 -5.46
C LYS A 237 3.80 10.98 -4.51
N ARG A 238 3.37 9.76 -4.19
CA ARG A 238 3.98 8.90 -3.16
C ARG A 238 4.55 7.60 -3.71
N SER A 239 4.21 7.22 -4.95
CA SER A 239 4.64 5.96 -5.52
C SER A 239 4.46 5.89 -7.03
N LEU A 240 5.28 5.08 -7.67
CA LEU A 240 5.21 4.70 -9.06
C LEU A 240 5.11 3.17 -9.13
N LYS A 241 4.10 2.66 -9.83
CA LYS A 241 3.76 1.24 -9.87
C LYS A 241 3.56 0.82 -11.32
N CYS A 242 4.20 -0.27 -11.71
CA CYS A 242 4.02 -0.92 -13.01
C CYS A 242 3.49 -2.32 -12.79
N VAL A 243 2.42 -2.64 -13.51
CA VAL A 243 1.64 -3.86 -13.31
C VAL A 243 1.30 -4.44 -14.67
N LEU A 244 1.46 -5.74 -14.81
CA LEU A 244 1.06 -6.47 -15.99
C LEU A 244 -0.35 -7.04 -15.79
N LEU A 245 -1.24 -6.75 -16.73
CA LEU A 245 -2.63 -7.20 -16.71
C LEU A 245 -2.90 -8.09 -17.92
N HIS A 246 -3.52 -9.24 -17.71
CA HIS A 246 -3.90 -10.13 -18.80
C HIS A 246 -5.14 -9.59 -19.52
N ASN A 247 -5.12 -9.57 -20.86
CA ASN A 247 -6.18 -8.99 -21.69
C ASN A 247 -7.53 -9.72 -21.52
N GLY A 248 -7.50 -11.04 -21.34
CA GLY A 248 -8.69 -11.84 -21.06
C GLY A 248 -9.11 -11.86 -19.59
N ASN A 249 -8.41 -11.17 -18.69
CA ASN A 249 -8.64 -11.20 -17.23
C ASN A 249 -8.60 -12.62 -16.61
N GLN A 250 -7.98 -13.58 -17.29
CA GLN A 250 -7.84 -14.98 -16.87
C GLN A 250 -6.81 -15.14 -15.75
N PHE A 251 -5.76 -14.32 -15.78
CA PHE A 251 -4.70 -14.32 -14.77
C PHE A 251 -4.80 -13.09 -13.87
N ALA A 252 -4.24 -13.21 -12.66
CA ALA A 252 -4.15 -12.12 -11.71
C ALA A 252 -3.20 -11.01 -12.22
N SER A 253 -3.34 -9.82 -11.65
CA SER A 253 -2.45 -8.69 -11.90
C SER A 253 -1.05 -8.99 -11.36
N VAL A 254 -0.01 -8.89 -12.19
CA VAL A 254 1.37 -9.23 -11.79
C VAL A 254 2.20 -7.96 -11.64
N PRO A 255 2.80 -7.70 -10.47
CA PRO A 255 3.57 -6.48 -10.26
C PRO A 255 4.93 -6.61 -10.95
N LEU A 256 5.29 -5.62 -11.78
CA LEU A 256 6.56 -5.61 -12.51
C LEU A 256 7.56 -4.64 -11.93
N ALA A 257 7.11 -3.48 -11.45
CA ALA A 257 7.99 -2.52 -10.81
C ALA A 257 7.25 -1.68 -9.78
N HIS A 258 7.94 -1.28 -8.72
CA HIS A 258 7.40 -0.42 -7.66
C HIS A 258 8.50 0.46 -7.07
N SER A 259 8.18 1.72 -6.85
CA SER A 259 8.99 2.65 -6.08
C SER A 259 8.10 3.59 -5.28
N THR A 260 8.56 4.02 -4.11
CA THR A 260 7.94 5.12 -3.34
C THR A 260 8.74 6.40 -3.30
N LYS A 261 9.95 6.37 -3.85
CA LYS A 261 10.85 7.52 -3.88
C LYS A 261 10.87 8.17 -5.26
N LEU A 262 10.68 7.39 -6.32
CA LEU A 262 10.50 7.92 -7.66
C LEU A 262 9.23 8.77 -7.74
N LYS A 263 9.38 9.94 -8.36
CA LYS A 263 8.31 10.91 -8.56
C LYS A 263 7.85 10.87 -10.00
N GLU A 264 6.62 11.31 -10.24
CA GLU A 264 6.04 11.58 -11.56
C GLU A 264 6.89 12.58 -12.37
N LYS A 265 7.90 12.05 -13.06
CA LYS A 265 8.82 12.79 -13.93
C LYS A 265 9.15 11.93 -15.13
N TYR A 266 9.45 12.59 -16.24
CA TYR A 266 9.80 11.93 -17.50
C TYR A 266 10.97 10.95 -17.32
N GLU A 267 12.02 11.37 -16.61
CA GLU A 267 13.25 10.59 -16.39
C GLU A 267 12.98 9.36 -15.52
N ALA A 268 12.09 9.47 -14.54
CA ALA A 268 11.71 8.34 -13.68
C ALA A 268 10.89 7.31 -14.46
N VAL A 269 9.95 7.75 -15.31
CA VAL A 269 9.16 6.83 -16.16
C VAL A 269 10.06 6.16 -17.19
N LYS A 270 10.99 6.92 -17.80
CA LYS A 270 12.00 6.39 -18.72
C LYS A 270 12.83 5.29 -18.05
N TYR A 271 13.38 5.60 -16.87
CA TYR A 271 14.16 4.64 -16.09
C TYR A 271 13.38 3.35 -15.80
N VAL A 272 12.12 3.45 -15.38
CA VAL A 272 11.31 2.25 -15.12
C VAL A 272 11.06 1.42 -16.38
N LEU A 273 10.78 2.06 -17.52
CA LEU A 273 10.57 1.35 -18.80
C LEU A 273 11.84 0.64 -19.29
N GLU A 274 13.01 1.23 -19.07
CA GLU A 274 14.32 0.63 -19.36
C GLU A 274 14.56 -0.60 -18.48
N MET A 275 14.33 -0.49 -17.17
CA MET A 275 14.57 -1.59 -16.22
C MET A 275 13.65 -2.80 -16.48
N ILE A 276 12.39 -2.58 -16.88
CA ILE A 276 11.47 -3.66 -17.27
C ILE A 276 11.62 -4.10 -18.75
N ARG A 277 12.61 -3.56 -19.47
CA ARG A 277 12.91 -3.85 -20.87
C ARG A 277 11.70 -3.74 -21.79
N TYR A 278 10.90 -2.67 -21.63
CA TYR A 278 9.64 -2.48 -22.36
C TYR A 278 9.76 -2.69 -23.87
N ASP A 279 10.86 -2.27 -24.48
CA ASP A 279 11.12 -2.37 -25.92
C ASP A 279 11.11 -3.81 -26.46
N GLN A 280 11.39 -4.80 -25.62
CA GLN A 280 11.33 -6.22 -25.99
C GLN A 280 9.89 -6.74 -26.10
N HIS A 281 8.97 -6.10 -25.39
CA HIS A 281 7.61 -6.60 -25.22
C HIS A 281 6.58 -5.76 -25.98
N LYS A 282 6.79 -4.44 -26.04
CA LYS A 282 5.91 -3.45 -26.68
C LYS A 282 4.44 -3.64 -26.32
N TRP A 283 4.19 -3.87 -25.02
CA TRP A 283 2.82 -4.03 -24.53
C TRP A 283 2.01 -2.79 -24.84
N VAL A 284 0.73 -3.01 -25.03
CA VAL A 284 -0.24 -1.93 -25.00
C VAL A 284 -0.29 -1.38 -23.57
N ILE A 285 -0.29 -0.06 -23.40
CA ILE A 285 -0.16 0.65 -22.13
C ILE A 285 -1.49 1.30 -21.77
N CYS A 286 -1.98 1.03 -20.56
CA CYS A 286 -3.14 1.68 -19.99
C CYS A 286 -2.69 2.55 -18.81
N VAL A 287 -2.89 3.87 -18.92
CA VAL A 287 -2.44 4.83 -17.91
C VAL A 287 -3.42 5.97 -17.79
N ASP A 288 -3.35 6.70 -16.67
CA ASP A 288 -4.06 7.95 -16.52
C ASP A 288 -3.61 9.01 -17.57
N LEU A 289 -4.46 9.99 -17.85
CA LEU A 289 -4.18 11.04 -18.83
C LEU A 289 -2.95 11.90 -18.48
N LYS A 290 -2.58 11.98 -17.20
CA LYS A 290 -1.39 12.73 -16.78
C LYS A 290 -0.13 11.97 -17.19
N MET A 291 -0.11 10.65 -17.00
CA MET A 291 0.97 9.74 -17.36
C MET A 291 1.22 9.66 -18.86
N VAL A 292 0.17 9.84 -19.68
CA VAL A 292 0.32 9.99 -21.13
C VAL A 292 1.30 11.12 -21.49
N ASN A 293 1.30 12.23 -20.74
CA ASN A 293 2.22 13.33 -21.02
C ASN A 293 3.68 12.89 -20.84
N PHE A 294 3.98 12.10 -19.79
CA PHE A 294 5.35 11.61 -19.58
C PHE A 294 5.75 10.58 -20.64
N LEU A 295 4.84 9.68 -21.01
CA LEU A 295 5.07 8.66 -22.03
C LEU A 295 5.30 9.26 -23.43
N LEU A 296 4.60 10.35 -23.77
CA LEU A 296 4.72 11.02 -25.07
C LEU A 296 5.60 12.28 -25.05
N GLY A 297 6.32 12.51 -23.94
CA GLY A 297 7.24 13.64 -23.79
C GLY A 297 6.58 15.02 -23.83
N GLN A 298 5.28 15.12 -23.53
CA GLN A 298 4.54 16.36 -23.47
C GLN A 298 4.70 17.08 -22.14
N GLN A 299 4.59 18.41 -22.17
CA GLN A 299 4.55 19.20 -20.94
C GLN A 299 3.18 19.04 -20.24
N SER A 300 3.20 18.77 -18.94
CA SER A 300 2.02 18.74 -18.09
C SER A 300 1.53 20.15 -17.73
N GLY A 301 0.23 20.30 -17.45
CA GLY A 301 -0.38 21.55 -16.96
C GLY A 301 -1.32 22.19 -17.99
N PHE A 302 -1.58 23.48 -17.82
CA PHE A 302 -2.48 24.24 -18.71
C PHE A 302 -1.74 24.74 -19.95
N THR A 303 -1.51 23.83 -20.89
CA THR A 303 -0.76 24.09 -22.11
C THR A 303 -1.69 24.41 -23.27
N LYS A 304 -1.20 25.11 -24.31
CA LYS A 304 -2.02 25.52 -25.47
C LYS A 304 -2.55 24.32 -26.25
N TYR A 305 -1.71 23.31 -26.47
CA TYR A 305 -2.06 22.10 -27.23
C TYR A 305 -1.90 20.83 -26.37
N PRO A 306 -2.82 20.58 -25.41
CA PRO A 306 -2.68 19.47 -24.46
C PRO A 306 -2.99 18.11 -25.08
N CYS A 307 -3.74 18.06 -26.19
CA CYS A 307 -4.09 16.81 -26.85
C CYS A 307 -2.89 16.23 -27.62
N PHE A 308 -2.66 14.93 -27.47
CA PHE A 308 -1.62 14.19 -28.20
C PHE A 308 -2.09 13.60 -29.53
N LEU A 309 -3.39 13.67 -29.82
CA LEU A 309 -3.98 13.24 -31.09
C LEU A 309 -4.17 14.40 -32.07
N CYS A 310 -4.49 15.59 -31.57
CA CYS A 310 -4.82 16.75 -32.39
C CYS A 310 -4.28 18.06 -31.79
N MET A 311 -4.29 19.10 -32.61
CA MET A 311 -3.90 20.46 -32.26
C MET A 311 -5.08 21.23 -31.66
N TRP A 312 -5.79 20.62 -30.69
CA TRP A 312 -6.87 21.27 -29.95
C TRP A 312 -6.31 22.43 -29.13
N ASP A 313 -6.77 23.65 -29.40
CA ASP A 313 -6.31 24.86 -28.73
C ASP A 313 -7.12 25.13 -27.46
N SER A 314 -6.51 24.84 -26.30
CA SER A 314 -7.15 25.03 -25.00
C SER A 314 -7.42 26.50 -24.67
N ARG A 315 -6.83 27.45 -25.41
CA ARG A 315 -7.00 28.89 -25.22
C ARG A 315 -8.09 29.48 -26.11
N ASP A 316 -8.59 28.73 -27.09
CA ASP A 316 -9.64 29.16 -28.03
C ASP A 316 -11.06 28.96 -27.44
N THR A 317 -11.36 29.68 -26.36
CA THR A 317 -12.63 29.55 -25.63
C THR A 317 -13.86 29.87 -26.47
N ALA A 318 -13.72 30.66 -27.54
CA ALA A 318 -14.81 31.00 -28.45
C ALA A 318 -15.27 29.80 -29.30
N HIS A 319 -14.35 28.92 -29.69
CA HIS A 319 -14.66 27.81 -30.61
C HIS A 319 -14.70 26.43 -29.94
N HIS A 320 -14.44 26.33 -28.62
CA HIS A 320 -14.39 25.05 -27.89
C HIS A 320 -15.63 24.15 -28.09
N TYR A 321 -16.81 24.75 -28.21
CA TYR A 321 -18.08 24.02 -28.30
C TYR A 321 -18.70 24.01 -29.71
N THR A 322 -18.13 24.77 -30.65
CA THR A 322 -18.65 24.90 -32.02
C THR A 322 -17.77 24.18 -33.04
N LYS A 323 -16.45 24.18 -32.83
CA LYS A 323 -15.48 23.50 -33.69
C LYS A 323 -15.32 22.05 -33.27
N LYS A 324 -15.80 21.14 -34.12
CA LYS A 324 -15.72 19.69 -33.92
C LYS A 324 -14.38 19.12 -34.36
N ASP A 325 -13.88 19.59 -35.50
CA ASP A 325 -12.66 19.05 -36.12
C ASP A 325 -11.46 19.96 -35.86
N TRP A 326 -10.44 19.39 -35.21
CA TRP A 326 -9.17 20.05 -34.96
C TRP A 326 -8.07 19.38 -35.79
N PRO A 327 -7.08 20.15 -36.28
CA PRO A 327 -6.00 19.58 -37.11
C PRO A 327 -5.33 18.41 -36.40
N VAL A 328 -5.07 17.33 -37.13
CA VAL A 328 -4.40 16.14 -36.58
C VAL A 328 -2.98 16.51 -36.17
N ARG A 329 -2.50 15.93 -35.08
CA ARG A 329 -1.10 16.02 -34.69
C ARG A 329 -0.33 14.97 -35.47
N GLU A 330 0.37 15.37 -36.51
CA GLU A 330 1.12 14.45 -37.37
C GLU A 330 2.30 13.82 -36.61
N GLU A 331 3.13 14.65 -36.00
CA GLU A 331 4.35 14.21 -35.32
C GLU A 331 4.43 14.66 -33.85
N LEU A 332 5.15 13.87 -33.05
CA LEU A 332 5.52 14.17 -31.66
C LEU A 332 7.01 14.51 -31.57
N VAL A 333 7.44 15.51 -32.34
CA VAL A 333 8.82 16.02 -32.29
C VAL A 333 8.95 17.05 -31.17
N PRO A 334 10.04 17.03 -30.36
CA PRO A 334 10.32 18.04 -29.36
C PRO A 334 10.24 19.46 -29.92
N CYS A 335 9.15 20.15 -29.59
CA CYS A 335 8.89 21.53 -29.93
C CYS A 335 7.97 22.14 -28.85
N ARG A 336 8.50 23.09 -28.08
CA ARG A 336 7.72 23.75 -27.01
C ARG A 336 6.43 24.38 -27.53
N ALA A 337 6.43 24.91 -28.76
CA ALA A 337 5.25 25.51 -29.37
C ALA A 337 4.12 24.49 -29.61
N SER A 338 4.45 23.21 -29.82
CA SER A 338 3.49 22.12 -30.03
C SER A 338 3.20 21.32 -28.75
N ASN A 339 3.71 21.76 -27.59
CA ASN A 339 3.58 21.09 -26.28
C ASN A 339 4.35 19.77 -26.15
N VAL A 340 5.36 19.51 -26.97
CA VAL A 340 6.25 18.36 -26.84
C VAL A 340 7.62 18.87 -26.39
N ILE A 341 8.12 18.41 -25.24
CA ILE A 341 9.38 18.90 -24.66
C ILE A 341 10.48 17.83 -24.64
N ASN A 342 10.10 16.56 -24.70
CA ASN A 342 10.98 15.41 -24.76
C ASN A 342 10.52 14.48 -25.89
N SER A 343 11.41 13.59 -26.34
CA SER A 343 11.02 12.53 -27.28
C SER A 343 10.00 11.58 -26.62
N PRO A 344 9.07 10.98 -27.38
CA PRO A 344 8.21 9.93 -26.85
C PRO A 344 9.03 8.72 -26.36
N LEU A 345 8.64 8.17 -25.21
CA LEU A 345 9.20 6.93 -24.64
C LEU A 345 8.56 5.69 -25.26
N VAL A 346 7.35 5.83 -25.81
CA VAL A 346 6.55 4.74 -26.35
C VAL A 346 5.80 5.23 -27.60
N ASP A 347 5.47 4.29 -28.48
CA ASP A 347 4.69 4.61 -29.67
C ASP A 347 3.26 5.04 -29.28
N ARG A 348 2.75 6.06 -29.98
CA ARG A 348 1.42 6.64 -29.70
C ARG A 348 0.28 5.60 -29.85
N ASP A 349 0.43 4.65 -30.76
CA ASP A 349 -0.53 3.56 -31.00
C ASP A 349 -0.52 2.48 -29.91
N ARG A 350 0.44 2.54 -28.96
CA ARG A 350 0.48 1.63 -27.81
C ARG A 350 -0.32 2.15 -26.63
N ILE A 351 -0.75 3.41 -26.62
CA ILE A 351 -1.50 3.98 -25.50
C ILE A 351 -3.00 3.68 -25.66
N LEU A 352 -3.57 3.05 -24.64
CA LEU A 352 -5.02 2.92 -24.47
C LEU A 352 -5.54 4.06 -23.62
N PHE A 353 -6.59 4.69 -24.10
CA PHE A 353 -7.33 5.64 -23.28
C PHE A 353 -8.07 4.92 -22.16
N PRO A 354 -7.89 5.33 -20.90
CA PRO A 354 -8.59 4.75 -19.75
C PRO A 354 -10.08 5.15 -19.75
N PRO A 355 -11.03 4.24 -20.05
CA PRO A 355 -12.45 4.56 -20.11
C PRO A 355 -13.00 5.01 -18.74
N LEU A 356 -12.46 4.48 -17.65
CA LEU A 356 -12.84 4.88 -16.29
C LEU A 356 -12.50 6.35 -16.02
N HIS A 357 -11.30 6.80 -16.37
CA HIS A 357 -10.89 8.19 -16.15
C HIS A 357 -11.74 9.18 -16.96
N ILE A 358 -12.15 8.82 -18.18
CA ILE A 358 -13.09 9.61 -18.98
C ILE A 358 -14.45 9.68 -18.27
N LYS A 359 -14.98 8.54 -17.82
CA LYS A 359 -16.24 8.47 -17.07
C LYS A 359 -16.21 9.29 -15.78
N LEU A 360 -15.11 9.21 -15.01
CA LEU A 360 -14.88 9.98 -13.80
C LEU A 360 -14.78 11.49 -14.09
N GLY A 361 -14.14 11.87 -15.20
CA GLY A 361 -14.08 13.25 -15.66
C GLY A 361 -15.45 13.83 -16.01
N LEU A 362 -16.28 13.07 -16.73
CA LEU A 362 -17.61 13.51 -17.15
C LEU A 362 -18.56 13.70 -15.96
N ILE A 363 -18.64 12.74 -15.03
CA ILE A 363 -19.49 12.89 -13.83
C ILE A 363 -19.03 14.08 -12.98
N LYS A 364 -17.72 14.29 -12.89
CA LYS A 364 -17.15 15.43 -12.17
C LYS A 364 -17.59 16.76 -12.77
N GLN A 365 -17.57 16.89 -14.10
CA GLN A 365 -18.05 18.08 -14.79
C GLN A 365 -19.56 18.29 -14.57
N PHE A 366 -20.36 17.22 -14.73
CA PHE A 366 -21.79 17.26 -14.47
C PHE A 366 -22.08 17.76 -13.06
N THR A 367 -21.51 17.14 -12.02
CA THR A 367 -21.76 17.53 -10.63
C THR A 367 -21.27 18.94 -10.32
N LYS A 368 -20.16 19.39 -10.92
CA LYS A 368 -19.68 20.76 -10.76
C LYS A 368 -20.62 21.80 -11.36
N ALA A 369 -21.27 21.48 -12.48
CA ALA A 369 -22.22 22.37 -13.15
C ALA A 369 -23.60 22.44 -12.45
N LEU A 370 -23.96 21.44 -11.64
CA LEU A 370 -25.24 21.45 -10.90
C LEU A 370 -25.38 22.65 -9.97
N ASP A 371 -26.62 23.09 -9.77
CA ASP A 371 -26.95 24.00 -8.67
C ASP A 371 -26.69 23.29 -7.33
N LYS A 372 -25.90 23.92 -6.45
CA LYS A 372 -25.51 23.35 -5.14
C LYS A 372 -26.61 23.46 -4.10
N GLU A 373 -27.65 24.24 -4.38
CA GLU A 373 -28.88 24.34 -3.58
C GLU A 373 -30.05 23.61 -4.24
N GLY A 374 -29.87 23.14 -5.49
CA GLY A 374 -30.88 22.48 -6.29
C GLY A 374 -31.26 21.07 -5.82
N GLY A 375 -32.44 20.62 -6.24
CA GLY A 375 -33.01 19.31 -5.89
C GLY A 375 -32.08 18.14 -6.24
N CYS A 376 -31.44 18.18 -7.42
CA CYS A 376 -30.53 17.14 -7.87
C CYS A 376 -29.31 16.99 -6.94
N PHE A 377 -28.63 18.09 -6.58
CA PHE A 377 -27.47 18.03 -5.69
C PHE A 377 -27.85 17.61 -4.27
N ASN A 378 -28.98 18.09 -3.75
CA ASN A 378 -29.51 17.68 -2.46
C ASN A 378 -29.81 16.18 -2.42
N TYR A 379 -30.38 15.62 -3.49
CA TYR A 379 -30.60 14.18 -3.61
C TYR A 379 -29.29 13.38 -3.59
N MET A 380 -28.23 13.88 -4.24
CA MET A 380 -26.90 13.24 -4.17
C MET A 380 -26.36 13.20 -2.74
N CYS A 381 -26.50 14.31 -1.99
CA CYS A 381 -26.09 14.39 -0.58
C CYS A 381 -26.85 13.38 0.30
N GLN A 382 -28.17 13.24 0.10
CA GLN A 382 -29.00 12.28 0.84
C GLN A 382 -28.68 10.82 0.48
N THR A 383 -28.37 10.54 -0.80
CA THR A 383 -28.05 9.20 -1.29
C THR A 383 -26.72 8.67 -0.72
N PHE A 384 -25.77 9.58 -0.46
CA PHE A 384 -24.42 9.27 -0.02
C PHE A 384 -24.04 10.00 1.28
N PRO A 385 -24.70 9.69 2.42
CA PRO A 385 -24.44 10.39 3.69
C PRO A 385 -23.02 10.17 4.22
N GLY A 386 -22.34 9.10 3.78
CA GLY A 386 -20.95 8.81 4.13
C GLY A 386 -19.89 9.53 3.28
N VAL A 387 -20.30 10.27 2.24
CA VAL A 387 -19.38 11.06 1.40
C VAL A 387 -19.43 12.51 1.86
N THR A 388 -18.26 13.13 2.06
CA THR A 388 -18.21 14.52 2.50
C THR A 388 -18.84 15.44 1.44
N ILE A 389 -19.54 16.48 1.90
CA ILE A 389 -20.13 17.50 1.01
C ILE A 389 -19.06 18.13 0.11
N VAL A 390 -17.83 18.31 0.62
CA VAL A 390 -16.70 18.83 -0.16
C VAL A 390 -16.37 17.91 -1.35
N ASN A 391 -16.33 16.59 -1.13
CA ASN A 391 -16.07 15.62 -2.20
C ASN A 391 -17.20 15.61 -3.22
N LEU A 392 -18.46 15.69 -2.77
CA LEU A 392 -19.62 15.79 -3.65
C LEU A 392 -19.59 17.08 -4.49
N LYS A 393 -19.34 18.25 -3.87
CA LYS A 393 -19.20 19.53 -4.58
C LYS A 393 -18.05 19.49 -5.60
N ALA A 394 -16.97 18.79 -5.27
CA ALA A 394 -15.82 18.61 -6.16
C ALA A 394 -16.06 17.57 -7.27
N GLY A 395 -17.17 16.83 -7.23
CA GLY A 395 -17.52 15.79 -8.19
C GLY A 395 -16.68 14.52 -8.05
N ILE A 396 -16.24 14.20 -6.83
CA ILE A 396 -15.40 13.03 -6.55
C ILE A 396 -16.31 11.83 -6.26
N PHE A 397 -16.40 10.91 -7.22
CA PHE A 397 -17.17 9.67 -7.11
C PHE A 397 -16.30 8.45 -7.42
N ASP A 398 -16.67 7.30 -6.87
CA ASP A 398 -16.14 6.00 -7.30
C ASP A 398 -17.06 5.31 -8.32
N GLY A 399 -16.55 4.26 -8.98
CA GLY A 399 -17.31 3.47 -9.95
C GLY A 399 -18.64 2.93 -9.41
N PRO A 400 -18.68 2.30 -8.22
CA PRO A 400 -19.91 1.86 -7.55
C PRO A 400 -20.95 2.96 -7.32
N GLN A 401 -20.56 4.14 -6.86
CA GLN A 401 -21.44 5.28 -6.62
C GLN A 401 -22.09 5.75 -7.93
N ILE A 402 -21.31 5.88 -9.01
CA ILE A 402 -21.84 6.25 -10.33
C ILE A 402 -22.84 5.20 -10.81
N ARG A 403 -22.52 3.91 -10.66
CA ARG A 403 -23.45 2.81 -11.02
C ARG A 403 -24.75 2.87 -10.22
N ARG A 404 -24.69 3.28 -8.94
CA ARG A 404 -25.87 3.45 -8.09
C ARG A 404 -26.77 4.58 -8.59
N LEU A 405 -26.18 5.72 -8.97
CA LEU A 405 -26.93 6.85 -9.55
C LEU A 405 -27.60 6.47 -10.88
N ILE A 406 -26.87 5.81 -11.78
CA ILE A 406 -27.40 5.39 -13.10
C ILE A 406 -28.58 4.41 -12.97
N ARG A 407 -28.61 3.61 -11.90
CA ARG A 407 -29.68 2.63 -11.65
C ARG A 407 -30.86 3.18 -10.85
N ASN A 408 -30.76 4.40 -10.33
CA ASN A 408 -31.76 4.96 -9.45
C ASN A 408 -32.71 5.88 -10.22
N PRO A 409 -33.95 5.45 -10.52
CA PRO A 409 -34.91 6.28 -11.24
C PRO A 409 -35.36 7.52 -10.45
N GLU A 410 -35.31 7.47 -9.12
CA GLU A 410 -35.66 8.62 -8.27
C GLU A 410 -34.59 9.74 -8.36
N PHE A 411 -33.36 9.40 -8.72
CA PHE A 411 -32.34 10.41 -8.97
C PHE A 411 -32.69 11.24 -10.22
N GLU A 412 -33.18 10.59 -11.28
CA GLU A 412 -33.58 11.29 -12.51
C GLU A 412 -34.77 12.24 -12.25
N LYS A 413 -35.71 11.84 -11.39
CA LYS A 413 -36.85 12.69 -10.99
C LYS A 413 -36.45 13.92 -10.17
N SER A 414 -35.27 13.91 -9.55
CA SER A 414 -34.78 15.05 -8.77
C SER A 414 -34.21 16.18 -9.63
N MET A 415 -34.08 15.96 -10.94
CA MET A 415 -33.45 16.87 -11.90
C MET A 415 -34.45 17.81 -12.56
N ASN A 416 -34.00 19.01 -12.88
CA ASN A 416 -34.73 19.85 -13.84
C ASN A 416 -34.50 19.37 -15.28
N LYS A 417 -35.22 19.96 -16.24
CA LYS A 417 -35.17 19.55 -17.66
C LYS A 417 -33.74 19.58 -18.24
N VAL A 418 -32.98 20.64 -17.97
CA VAL A 418 -31.62 20.82 -18.52
C VAL A 418 -30.65 19.80 -17.89
N GLU A 419 -30.76 19.59 -16.58
CA GLU A 419 -29.99 18.58 -15.85
C GLU A 419 -30.31 17.17 -16.35
N GLN A 420 -31.58 16.86 -16.60
CA GLN A 420 -32.03 15.56 -17.10
C GLN A 420 -31.52 15.30 -18.52
N GLU A 421 -31.55 16.29 -19.42
CA GLU A 421 -30.98 16.18 -20.77
C GLU A 421 -29.47 15.89 -20.71
N ALA A 422 -28.73 16.63 -19.87
CA ALA A 422 -27.30 16.42 -19.67
C ALA A 422 -26.99 15.04 -19.04
N TRP A 423 -27.79 14.62 -18.07
CA TRP A 423 -27.67 13.32 -17.42
C TRP A 423 -27.93 12.16 -18.39
N ASN A 424 -28.97 12.28 -19.23
CA ASN A 424 -29.29 11.29 -20.24
C ASN A 424 -28.18 11.17 -21.28
N ALA A 425 -27.61 12.28 -21.73
CA ALA A 425 -26.43 12.27 -22.60
C ALA A 425 -25.24 11.56 -21.93
N PHE A 426 -24.95 11.85 -20.66
CA PHE A 426 -23.92 11.16 -19.88
C PHE A 426 -24.18 9.65 -19.77
N VAL A 427 -25.40 9.24 -19.42
CA VAL A 427 -25.80 7.84 -19.30
C VAL A 427 -25.67 7.10 -20.63
N LEU A 428 -26.02 7.74 -21.75
CA LEU A 428 -25.85 7.18 -23.08
C LEU A 428 -24.37 6.93 -23.40
N VAL A 429 -23.49 7.89 -23.12
CA VAL A 429 -22.03 7.70 -23.29
C VAL A 429 -21.53 6.56 -22.40
N VAL A 430 -21.95 6.52 -21.13
CA VAL A 430 -21.50 5.47 -20.20
C VAL A 430 -22.02 4.08 -20.60
N LYS A 431 -23.25 3.97 -21.09
CA LYS A 431 -23.85 2.68 -21.46
C LYS A 431 -23.39 2.17 -22.82
N ASN A 432 -23.25 3.05 -23.80
CA ASN A 432 -23.05 2.68 -25.21
C ASN A 432 -21.60 2.84 -25.70
N PHE A 433 -20.78 3.60 -24.96
CA PHE A 433 -19.39 3.89 -25.34
C PHE A 433 -18.38 3.41 -24.27
N LEU A 434 -18.60 3.75 -23.00
CA LEU A 434 -17.69 3.37 -21.89
C LEU A 434 -18.11 2.08 -21.17
N GLY A 435 -19.18 1.43 -21.64
CA GLY A 435 -19.78 0.25 -21.02
C GLY A 435 -19.41 -1.05 -21.73
N ASN A 436 -19.83 -2.18 -21.14
CA ASN A 436 -19.57 -3.51 -21.73
C ASN A 436 -20.36 -3.75 -23.02
N ASN A 437 -21.50 -3.06 -23.20
CA ASN A 437 -22.32 -3.14 -24.40
C ASN A 437 -22.00 -1.92 -25.28
N LYS A 438 -21.60 -2.17 -26.52
CA LYS A 438 -21.09 -1.15 -27.44
C LYS A 438 -22.11 -0.90 -28.55
N ALA A 439 -22.32 0.36 -28.93
CA ALA A 439 -23.23 0.71 -30.03
C ALA A 439 -22.82 0.04 -31.35
N ARG A 440 -23.75 -0.13 -32.31
CA ARG A 440 -23.43 -0.83 -33.59
C ARG A 440 -22.33 -0.15 -34.41
N ASN A 441 -22.23 1.18 -34.36
CA ASN A 441 -21.19 1.99 -34.98
C ASN A 441 -19.95 2.20 -34.08
N TYR A 442 -19.88 1.51 -32.93
CA TYR A 442 -18.79 1.67 -31.97
C TYR A 442 -17.44 1.25 -32.53
N ALA A 443 -17.38 0.15 -33.29
CA ALA A 443 -16.13 -0.36 -33.85
C ALA A 443 -15.45 0.69 -34.75
N GLU A 444 -16.23 1.45 -35.49
CA GLU A 444 -15.75 2.52 -36.38
C GLU A 444 -15.26 3.75 -35.59
N LEU A 445 -15.98 4.14 -34.52
CA LEU A 445 -15.58 5.24 -33.62
C LEU A 445 -14.33 4.90 -32.79
N VAL A 446 -14.13 3.62 -32.44
CA VAL A 446 -13.05 3.16 -31.57
C VAL A 446 -11.78 2.75 -32.30
N ASN A 447 -11.88 2.20 -33.52
CA ASN A 447 -10.71 1.94 -34.36
C ASN A 447 -9.91 3.23 -34.63
N ASN A 448 -10.57 4.40 -34.61
CA ASN A 448 -9.92 5.71 -34.76
C ASN A 448 -9.39 6.30 -33.44
N MET A 449 -9.85 5.84 -32.27
CA MET A 449 -9.49 6.39 -30.96
C MET A 449 -8.66 5.45 -30.07
N ASN A 450 -8.29 4.27 -30.57
CA ASN A 450 -7.53 3.26 -29.84
C ASN A 450 -8.11 2.92 -28.44
N LEU A 451 -9.43 2.99 -28.31
CA LEU A 451 -10.18 2.70 -27.08
C LEU A 451 -10.54 1.21 -27.04
N GLY A 452 -9.54 0.33 -26.86
CA GLY A 452 -9.78 -1.11 -26.75
C GLY A 452 -10.87 -1.44 -25.71
N SER A 453 -11.52 -2.61 -25.82
CA SER A 453 -12.49 -3.14 -24.84
C SER A 453 -11.89 -3.48 -23.46
N MET A 454 -10.80 -2.82 -23.09
CA MET A 454 -9.94 -3.12 -21.96
C MET A 454 -10.25 -2.11 -20.85
N SER A 455 -10.74 -2.61 -19.71
CA SER A 455 -11.01 -1.81 -18.52
C SER A 455 -9.75 -1.66 -17.66
N ASP A 456 -9.52 -0.46 -17.15
CA ASP A 456 -8.50 -0.13 -16.14
C ASP A 456 -8.92 -0.47 -14.70
N GLU A 457 -10.15 -0.96 -14.49
CA GLU A 457 -10.65 -1.36 -13.16
C GLU A 457 -9.78 -2.41 -12.45
N GLN A 458 -9.08 -3.27 -13.18
CA GLN A 458 -8.12 -4.23 -12.61
C GLN A 458 -6.86 -3.55 -12.05
N GLY A 459 -6.37 -2.50 -12.73
CA GLY A 459 -5.26 -1.70 -12.25
C GLY A 459 -5.62 -0.96 -10.96
N GLU A 460 -6.82 -0.39 -10.91
CA GLU A 460 -7.37 0.26 -9.70
C GLU A 460 -7.56 -0.72 -8.53
N ARG A 461 -8.04 -1.94 -8.81
CA ARG A 461 -8.14 -2.99 -7.80
C ARG A 461 -6.76 -3.38 -7.27
N PHE A 462 -5.78 -3.55 -8.16
CA PHE A 462 -4.39 -3.80 -7.77
C PHE A 462 -3.87 -2.66 -6.88
N HIS A 463 -4.19 -1.39 -7.16
CA HIS A 463 -3.80 -0.29 -6.30
C HIS A 463 -4.35 -0.45 -4.86
N GLN A 464 -5.59 -0.91 -4.71
CA GLN A 464 -6.18 -1.20 -3.40
C GLN A 464 -5.50 -2.37 -2.68
N GLU A 465 -5.27 -3.48 -3.39
CA GLU A 465 -4.56 -4.65 -2.85
C GLU A 465 -3.13 -4.31 -2.46
N MET A 466 -2.44 -3.54 -3.30
CA MET A 466 -1.13 -3.00 -2.96
C MET A 466 -1.21 -2.15 -1.72
N LYS A 467 -2.17 -1.22 -1.58
CA LYS A 467 -2.31 -0.40 -0.37
C LYS A 467 -2.45 -1.24 0.92
N GLU A 468 -3.05 -2.42 0.83
CA GLU A 468 -3.10 -3.35 1.96
C GLU A 468 -1.75 -4.01 2.23
N MET A 469 -1.05 -4.47 1.19
CA MET A 469 0.34 -4.95 1.29
C MET A 469 1.25 -3.85 1.84
N GLU A 470 1.04 -2.63 1.38
CA GLU A 470 1.75 -1.43 1.77
C GLU A 470 1.66 -1.17 3.28
N THR A 471 0.46 -1.39 3.81
CA THR A 471 0.17 -1.29 5.24
C THR A 471 0.80 -2.46 6.01
N ARG A 472 0.73 -3.68 5.47
CA ARG A 472 1.29 -4.90 6.07
C ARG A 472 2.80 -4.81 6.25
N TYR A 473 3.49 -4.33 5.22
CA TYR A 473 4.95 -4.16 5.20
C TYR A 473 5.43 -2.87 5.86
N GLN A 474 4.54 -2.12 6.54
CA GLN A 474 4.86 -0.88 7.27
C GLN A 474 5.56 0.18 6.40
N GLY A 475 5.31 0.17 5.09
CA GLY A 475 5.98 1.03 4.13
C GLY A 475 7.43 0.67 3.79
N ARG A 476 7.88 -0.56 4.10
CA ARG A 476 9.10 -1.13 3.52
C ARG A 476 8.78 -1.69 2.13
N TRP A 477 9.52 -1.27 1.12
CA TRP A 477 9.35 -1.67 -0.28
C TRP A 477 10.65 -2.26 -0.76
N ASN A 478 10.68 -3.57 -0.86
CA ASN A 478 11.84 -4.33 -1.29
C ASN A 478 11.38 -5.53 -2.10
N ALA A 479 12.33 -6.24 -2.70
CA ALA A 479 12.07 -7.47 -3.46
C ALA A 479 11.20 -8.47 -2.67
N VAL A 480 11.38 -8.55 -1.34
CA VAL A 480 10.62 -9.43 -0.43
C VAL A 480 9.12 -9.18 -0.49
N MET A 481 8.69 -7.91 -0.50
CA MET A 481 7.26 -7.58 -0.58
C MET A 481 6.65 -7.97 -1.93
N MET A 482 7.37 -7.73 -3.03
CA MET A 482 6.91 -8.08 -4.38
C MET A 482 6.79 -9.60 -4.55
N ALA A 483 7.79 -10.33 -4.04
CA ALA A 483 7.77 -11.79 -3.97
C ALA A 483 6.60 -12.32 -3.12
N ASP A 484 6.31 -11.71 -1.96
CA ASP A 484 5.15 -12.09 -1.13
C ASP A 484 3.83 -11.84 -1.86
N TYR A 485 3.71 -10.73 -2.61
CA TYR A 485 2.52 -10.51 -3.43
C TYR A 485 2.35 -11.63 -4.47
N CYS A 486 3.39 -11.95 -5.24
CA CYS A 486 3.35 -13.06 -6.20
C CYS A 486 3.04 -14.40 -5.54
N TRP A 487 3.57 -14.66 -4.36
CA TRP A 487 3.24 -15.85 -3.57
C TRP A 487 1.76 -15.89 -3.18
N THR A 488 1.19 -14.77 -2.74
CA THR A 488 -0.25 -14.71 -2.44
C THR A 488 -1.12 -15.01 -3.67
N LEU A 489 -0.69 -14.61 -4.87
CA LEU A 489 -1.38 -14.97 -6.11
C LEU A 489 -1.37 -16.48 -6.34
N LYS A 490 -0.24 -17.16 -6.12
CA LYS A 490 -0.14 -18.62 -6.29
C LYS A 490 -0.97 -19.38 -5.26
N ARG A 491 -0.94 -18.97 -3.98
CA ARG A 491 -1.72 -19.60 -2.90
C ARG A 491 -3.23 -19.48 -3.11
N ASP A 492 -3.67 -18.43 -3.78
CA ASP A 492 -5.06 -18.17 -4.14
C ASP A 492 -5.54 -18.92 -5.40
N ILE A 493 -4.67 -19.70 -6.06
CA ILE A 493 -5.01 -20.63 -7.15
C ILE A 493 -5.20 -22.02 -6.52
N PRO A 494 -6.44 -22.52 -6.34
CA PRO A 494 -6.66 -23.91 -5.98
C PRO A 494 -6.76 -24.77 -7.25
N ASP A 495 -6.26 -26.00 -7.17
CA ASP A 495 -6.56 -27.12 -8.08
C ASP A 495 -8.05 -27.53 -8.08
N ALA A 496 -9.00 -26.60 -8.07
CA ALA A 496 -10.42 -26.89 -8.10
C ALA A 496 -11.20 -25.79 -8.82
N GLU A 497 -11.97 -26.20 -9.85
CA GLU A 497 -12.97 -25.38 -10.54
C GLU A 497 -13.98 -24.80 -9.54
N HIS A 498 -13.77 -23.57 -9.07
CA HIS A 498 -14.80 -22.83 -8.36
C HIS A 498 -14.90 -21.41 -8.90
N SER A 499 -16.03 -21.11 -9.54
CA SER A 499 -16.40 -19.72 -9.85
C SER A 499 -16.39 -18.92 -8.55
N ARG A 500 -15.60 -17.85 -8.46
CA ARG A 500 -15.62 -16.94 -7.29
C ARG A 500 -17.02 -16.31 -7.19
N VAL A 501 -17.84 -16.82 -6.28
CA VAL A 501 -19.12 -16.23 -5.90
C VAL A 501 -18.86 -14.93 -5.15
N SER A 502 -19.44 -13.85 -5.64
CA SER A 502 -19.53 -12.58 -4.93
C SER A 502 -20.24 -12.80 -3.59
N ASN A 503 -19.52 -12.63 -2.47
CA ASN A 503 -20.14 -12.52 -1.16
C ASN A 503 -20.89 -11.18 -1.06
N LYS A 504 -22.07 -11.11 -1.69
CA LYS A 504 -23.12 -10.19 -1.24
C LYS A 504 -23.50 -10.64 0.16
N ARG A 505 -23.07 -9.90 1.19
CA ARG A 505 -23.74 -9.94 2.48
C ARG A 505 -25.20 -9.53 2.24
N LYS A 506 -26.10 -10.50 2.19
CA LYS A 506 -27.53 -10.24 2.32
C LYS A 506 -27.75 -9.82 3.77
N PHE A 507 -28.18 -8.57 3.99
CA PHE A 507 -28.97 -8.29 5.18
C PHE A 507 -30.31 -9.00 4.96
N GLN A 508 -30.64 -9.93 5.86
CA GLN A 508 -32.03 -10.35 6.03
C GLN A 508 -32.69 -9.45 7.08
N PRO A 509 -34.04 -9.34 7.05
CA PRO A 509 -34.82 -8.23 7.62
C PRO A 509 -34.54 -7.90 9.07
#